data_AF-A0A7S0BDP0-F1
#
_entry.id   AF-A0A7S0BDP0-F1
#
_cell.length_a   1.000
_cell.length_b   1.000
_cell.length_c   1.000
_cell.angle_alpha   90.00
_cell.angle_beta   90.00
_cell.angle_gamma   90.00
#
_symmetry.space_group_name_H-M   'P 1'
#
loop_
_entity.id
_entity.type
_entity.pdbx_description
1 polymer ?
#
loop_
_entity_poly.entity_id
_entity_poly.type
_entity_poly.pdbx_seq_one_letter_code
_entity_poly.pdbx_strand_id
1 'polypeptide(L)'
;RFRGLAGSIWTMKFNKSGTYFAVGGDSPVVKVFKVMDSIIHFEQKSSVDDGDEVKPFFEPNPVRVFEGHTKPVVDLDWSHANFLLTASMDTTVRLWHSARGECLRIFKHGDVVSSVV
;
A
#
# COMPACT_ATOMS: atom_id res chain seq x y z
N ARG A 1 15.66 -1.73 4.24
CA ARG A 1 14.59 -1.54 5.26
C ARG A 1 13.81 -0.29 4.86
N PHE A 2 12.54 -0.42 4.44
CA PHE A 2 11.71 0.73 4.02
C PHE A 2 11.56 1.69 5.20
N ARG A 3 12.17 2.89 5.11
CA ARG A 3 12.06 3.93 6.15
C ARG A 3 10.61 4.44 6.15
N GLY A 4 9.93 4.41 7.31
CA GLY A 4 8.54 4.89 7.48
C GLY A 4 7.47 3.81 7.65
N LEU A 5 7.82 2.53 7.54
CA LEU A 5 6.97 1.40 7.89
C LEU A 5 7.43 0.85 9.24
N ALA A 6 6.75 1.26 10.31
CA ALA A 6 6.94 0.62 11.62
C ALA A 6 6.31 -0.78 11.56
N GLY A 7 7.07 -1.79 11.98
CA GLY A 7 6.60 -3.17 12.04
C GLY A 7 7.03 -4.07 10.87
N SER A 8 6.57 -5.32 10.91
CA SER A 8 6.80 -6.36 9.90
C SER A 8 5.77 -6.27 8.79
N ILE A 9 6.25 -6.20 7.55
CA ILE A 9 5.40 -6.26 6.34
C ILE A 9 5.21 -7.73 5.99
N TRP A 10 3.95 -8.15 5.81
CA TRP A 10 3.62 -9.53 5.43
C TRP A 10 3.09 -9.62 4.00
N THR A 11 2.48 -8.55 3.49
CA THR A 11 1.92 -8.52 2.15
C THR A 11 2.24 -7.19 1.46
N MET A 12 2.53 -7.27 0.16
CA MET A 12 2.72 -6.12 -0.72
C MET A 12 2.22 -6.49 -2.11
N LYS A 13 1.32 -5.68 -2.68
CA LYS A 13 0.85 -5.88 -4.06
C LYS A 13 0.75 -4.57 -4.82
N PHE A 14 1.17 -4.61 -6.10
CA PHE A 14 0.93 -3.54 -7.05
C PHE A 14 -0.53 -3.56 -7.51
N ASN A 15 -1.09 -2.37 -7.76
CA ASN A 15 -2.31 -2.28 -8.54
C ASN A 15 -2.05 -2.72 -9.99
N LYS A 16 -3.10 -3.06 -10.74
CA LYS A 16 -2.94 -3.66 -12.07
C LYS A 16 -2.24 -2.74 -13.09
N SER A 17 -2.32 -1.42 -12.92
CA SER A 17 -1.62 -0.45 -13.77
C SER A 17 -0.17 -0.19 -13.38
N GLY A 18 0.30 -0.73 -12.24
CA GLY A 18 1.64 -0.47 -11.71
C GLY A 18 1.85 0.93 -11.14
N THR A 19 0.82 1.78 -11.12
CA THR A 19 0.88 3.16 -10.60
C THR A 19 1.02 3.21 -9.07
N TYR A 20 0.49 2.20 -8.38
CA TYR A 20 0.47 2.13 -6.92
C TYR A 20 0.90 0.76 -6.44
N PHE A 21 1.43 0.70 -5.22
CA PHE A 21 1.47 -0.53 -4.44
C PHE A 21 0.92 -0.29 -3.03
N ALA A 22 0.27 -1.31 -2.47
CA ALA A 22 -0.19 -1.31 -1.09
C ALA A 22 0.65 -2.27 -0.25
N VAL A 23 0.81 -1.95 1.03
CA VAL A 23 1.48 -2.80 2.03
C VAL A 23 0.59 -2.99 3.26
N GLY A 24 0.64 -4.18 3.82
CA GLY A 24 0.00 -4.57 5.08
C GLY A 24 0.89 -5.52 5.88
N GLY A 25 0.60 -5.68 7.17
CA GLY A 25 1.38 -6.53 8.06
C GLY A 25 0.91 -6.48 9.51
N ASP A 26 1.84 -6.39 10.45
CA ASP A 26 1.56 -6.34 11.89
C ASP A 26 0.76 -5.10 12.34
N SER A 27 0.76 -4.04 11.54
CA SER A 27 -0.07 -2.87 11.75
C SER A 27 -1.51 -3.11 11.27
N PRO A 28 -2.54 -2.59 11.96
CA PRO A 28 -3.89 -2.51 11.42
C PRO A 28 -4.03 -1.49 10.27
N VAL A 29 -2.95 -0.76 9.95
CA VAL A 29 -2.95 0.29 8.94
C VAL A 29 -2.44 -0.26 7.61
N VAL A 30 -3.18 0.02 6.54
CA VAL A 30 -2.72 -0.25 5.16
C VAL A 30 -2.18 1.03 4.56
N LYS A 31 -0.98 0.97 3.99
CA LYS A 31 -0.33 2.12 3.35
C LYS A 31 -0.24 1.88 1.85
N VAL A 32 -0.58 2.91 1.06
CA VAL A 32 -0.45 2.90 -0.39
C VAL A 32 0.59 3.91 -0.81
N PHE A 33 1.49 3.49 -1.68
CA PHE A 33 2.57 4.30 -2.23
C PHE A 33 2.40 4.44 -3.73
N LYS A 34 2.78 5.59 -4.27
CA LYS A 34 2.79 5.84 -5.71
C LYS A 34 4.16 5.50 -6.28
N VAL A 35 4.16 4.74 -7.37
CA VAL A 35 5.37 4.41 -8.14
C VAL A 35 5.71 5.62 -9.02
N MET A 36 6.99 6.01 -9.04
CA MET A 36 7.47 7.12 -9.86
C MET A 36 7.79 6.62 -11.26
N ASP A 37 7.39 7.39 -12.28
CA ASP A 37 7.84 7.16 -13.64
C ASP A 37 9.32 7.50 -13.73
N SER A 38 10.12 6.49 -14.12
CA SER A 38 11.59 6.60 -14.19
C SER A 38 12.05 7.67 -15.19
N ILE A 39 11.25 7.95 -16.24
CA ILE A 39 11.64 8.85 -17.33
C ILE A 39 11.59 10.33 -16.90
N ILE A 40 10.58 10.73 -16.12
CA ILE A 40 10.38 12.14 -15.74
C ILE A 40 11.46 12.62 -14.76
N HIS A 41 12.02 11.71 -13.95
CA HIS A 41 13.08 12.04 -13.00
C HIS A 41 14.48 12.11 -13.62
N PHE A 42 14.69 11.61 -14.84
CA PHE A 42 15.97 11.74 -15.55
C PHE A 42 16.20 13.16 -16.07
N GLU A 43 15.13 13.89 -16.45
CA GLU A 43 15.25 15.23 -17.04
C GLU A 43 15.60 16.33 -16.02
N GLN A 44 15.42 16.08 -14.72
CA GLN A 44 15.71 17.05 -13.65
C GLN A 44 17.15 16.96 -13.11
N LYS A 45 18.03 16.19 -13.76
CA LYS A 45 19.44 16.02 -13.36
C LYS A 45 20.36 16.89 -14.22
N SER A 46 20.32 18.21 -14.01
CA SER A 46 21.25 19.16 -14.61
C SER A 46 21.86 20.11 -13.56
N SER A 47 22.60 19.58 -12.60
CA SER A 47 23.73 20.28 -11.94
C SER A 47 24.40 19.35 -10.92
N VAL A 48 25.72 19.37 -10.93
CA VAL A 48 26.71 18.56 -10.20
C VAL A 48 26.49 18.55 -8.67
N ASP A 49 26.52 17.37 -8.01
CA ASP A 49 27.48 17.01 -6.93
C ASP A 49 27.14 15.69 -6.19
N ASP A 50 28.23 15.07 -5.73
CA ASP A 50 28.54 14.04 -4.71
C ASP A 50 27.48 13.09 -4.10
N GLY A 51 27.82 11.79 -4.11
CA GLY A 51 27.16 10.73 -3.34
C GLY A 51 26.07 9.98 -4.10
N ASP A 52 26.30 8.69 -4.37
CA ASP A 52 25.35 7.76 -4.98
C ASP A 52 24.12 7.49 -4.08
N GLU A 53 23.29 8.51 -3.82
CA GLU A 53 21.98 8.31 -3.20
C GLU A 53 21.02 7.78 -4.27
N VAL A 54 20.86 6.46 -4.31
CA VAL A 54 19.86 5.79 -5.14
C VAL A 54 18.47 6.16 -4.62
N LYS A 55 17.87 7.20 -5.20
CA LYS A 55 16.50 7.62 -4.89
C LYS A 55 15.54 6.46 -5.19
N PRO A 56 14.64 6.08 -4.26
CA PRO A 56 13.68 5.02 -4.51
C PRO A 56 12.77 5.36 -5.69
N PHE A 57 12.41 4.36 -6.52
CA PHE A 57 11.49 4.48 -7.66
C PHE A 57 10.02 4.71 -7.25
N PHE A 58 9.76 5.19 -6.03
CA PHE A 58 8.43 5.44 -5.48
C PHE A 58 8.48 6.63 -4.51
N GLU A 59 7.34 7.28 -4.30
CA GLU A 59 7.22 8.37 -3.34
C GLU A 59 7.54 7.88 -1.92
N PRO A 60 8.46 8.54 -1.18
CA PRO A 60 8.89 8.05 0.13
C PRO A 60 7.77 8.07 1.18
N ASN A 61 6.77 8.94 0.98
CA ASN A 61 5.60 9.03 1.83
C ASN A 61 4.41 8.32 1.19
N PRO A 62 3.57 7.64 2.00
CA PRO A 62 2.37 7.00 1.46
C PRO A 62 1.37 8.06 0.95
N VAL A 63 0.85 7.83 -0.25
CA VAL A 63 -0.22 8.66 -0.84
C VAL A 63 -1.58 8.38 -0.21
N ARG A 64 -1.76 7.21 0.40
CA ARG A 64 -2.93 6.87 1.23
C ARG A 64 -2.53 6.08 2.46
N VAL A 65 -3.28 6.32 3.53
CA VAL A 65 -3.20 5.59 4.79
C VAL A 65 -4.62 5.19 5.14
N PHE A 66 -4.92 3.90 5.04
CA PHE A 66 -6.23 3.35 5.37
C PHE A 66 -6.22 2.84 6.79
N GLU A 67 -7.02 3.50 7.62
CA GLU A 67 -7.23 3.18 9.02
C GLU A 67 -8.65 2.64 9.21
N GLY A 68 -8.78 1.61 10.04
CA GLY A 68 -10.10 1.06 10.38
C GLY A 68 -10.08 -0.41 10.77
N HIS A 69 -9.10 -1.19 10.32
CA HIS A 69 -8.86 -2.50 10.93
C HIS A 69 -8.44 -2.32 12.39
N THR A 70 -8.68 -3.33 13.22
CA THR A 70 -8.32 -3.29 14.65
C THR A 70 -7.22 -4.29 15.01
N LYS A 71 -6.80 -5.12 14.05
CA LYS A 71 -5.76 -6.14 14.18
C LYS A 71 -4.91 -6.21 12.91
N PRO A 72 -3.77 -6.95 12.91
CA PRO A 72 -2.89 -7.06 11.76
C PRO A 72 -3.60 -7.39 10.45
N VAL A 73 -3.10 -6.81 9.36
CA VAL A 73 -3.55 -7.07 7.99
C VAL A 73 -2.73 -8.23 7.44
N VAL A 74 -3.40 -9.32 7.10
CA VAL A 74 -2.76 -10.57 6.68
C VAL A 74 -2.58 -10.65 5.17
N ASP A 75 -3.51 -10.08 4.40
CA ASP A 75 -3.46 -10.08 2.95
C ASP A 75 -4.22 -8.89 2.36
N LEU A 76 -3.95 -8.59 1.10
CA LEU A 76 -4.61 -7.53 0.34
C LEU A 76 -4.65 -7.89 -1.15
N ASP A 77 -5.61 -7.39 -1.92
CA ASP A 77 -5.62 -7.55 -3.39
C ASP A 77 -6.27 -6.37 -4.13
N TRP A 78 -5.77 -6.10 -5.33
CA TRP A 78 -6.21 -4.97 -6.16
C TRP A 78 -7.09 -5.42 -7.31
N SER A 79 -8.22 -4.75 -7.46
CA SER A 79 -9.01 -4.81 -8.69
C SER A 79 -8.39 -3.98 -9.83
N HIS A 80 -8.92 -4.15 -11.04
CA HIS A 80 -8.55 -3.34 -12.21
C HIS A 80 -9.04 -1.89 -12.11
N ALA A 81 -10.09 -1.65 -11.30
CA ALA A 81 -10.68 -0.33 -11.10
C ALA A 81 -10.14 0.39 -9.85
N ASN A 82 -8.92 0.04 -9.40
CA ASN A 82 -8.25 0.64 -8.23
C ASN A 82 -9.01 0.51 -6.89
N PHE A 83 -9.94 -0.43 -6.80
CA PHE A 83 -10.39 -0.93 -5.50
C PHE A 83 -9.34 -1.84 -4.88
N LEU A 84 -9.20 -1.75 -3.58
CA LEU A 84 -8.32 -2.57 -2.77
C LEU A 84 -9.16 -3.33 -1.75
N LEU A 85 -9.02 -4.66 -1.72
CA LEU A 85 -9.51 -5.51 -0.64
C LEU A 85 -8.40 -5.76 0.36
N THR A 86 -8.73 -5.77 1.65
CA THR A 86 -7.78 -6.05 2.73
C THR A 86 -8.41 -7.03 3.70
N ALA A 87 -7.69 -8.09 4.07
CA ALA A 87 -8.10 -9.06 5.07
C ALA A 87 -7.28 -8.90 6.35
N SER A 88 -7.93 -9.06 7.50
CA SER A 88 -7.31 -8.86 8.81
C SER A 88 -7.66 -9.97 9.79
N MET A 89 -6.79 -10.12 10.80
CA MET A 89 -7.06 -10.93 11.99
C MET A 89 -8.25 -10.40 12.82
N ASP A 90 -8.80 -9.23 12.50
CA ASP A 90 -10.02 -8.69 13.11
C ASP A 90 -11.32 -9.32 12.57
N THR A 91 -11.20 -10.38 11.76
CA THR A 91 -12.31 -11.13 11.14
C THR A 91 -13.11 -10.32 10.11
N THR A 92 -12.55 -9.19 9.66
CA THR A 92 -13.16 -8.37 8.60
C THR A 92 -12.32 -8.35 7.34
N VAL A 93 -13.03 -8.26 6.21
CA VAL A 93 -12.48 -7.82 4.93
C VAL A 93 -12.99 -6.42 4.66
N ARG A 94 -12.12 -5.50 4.24
CA ARG A 94 -12.51 -4.12 3.95
C ARG A 94 -12.21 -3.77 2.49
N LEU A 95 -13.13 -3.00 1.91
CA LEU A 95 -13.04 -2.47 0.56
C LEU A 95 -12.70 -0.99 0.61
N TRP A 96 -11.65 -0.62 -0.11
CA TRP A 96 -11.15 0.74 -0.23
C TRP A 96 -11.04 1.13 -1.70
N HIS A 97 -10.86 2.41 -1.97
CA HIS A 97 -10.56 2.90 -3.31
C HIS A 97 -9.40 3.89 -3.24
N SER A 98 -8.42 3.79 -4.13
CA SER A 98 -7.19 4.60 -4.07
C SER A 98 -7.43 6.12 -4.03
N ALA A 99 -8.46 6.60 -4.73
CA ALA A 99 -8.77 8.03 -4.75
C ALA A 99 -9.49 8.52 -3.47
N ARG A 100 -10.13 7.64 -2.71
CA ARG A 100 -10.97 7.99 -1.54
C ARG A 100 -10.22 7.69 -0.25
N GLY A 101 -10.47 8.44 0.81
CA GLY A 101 -9.85 8.21 2.13
C GLY A 101 -10.64 7.26 3.03
N GLU A 102 -11.91 7.01 2.71
CA GLU A 102 -12.83 6.25 3.56
C GLU A 102 -12.92 4.76 3.19
N CYS A 103 -13.31 3.96 4.17
CA CYS A 103 -13.72 2.57 3.95
C CYS A 103 -15.07 2.55 3.22
N LEU A 104 -15.11 1.91 2.06
CA LEU A 104 -16.33 1.83 1.24
C LEU A 104 -17.26 0.71 1.71
N ARG A 105 -16.67 -0.41 2.16
CA ARG A 105 -17.46 -1.54 2.67
C ARG A 105 -16.68 -2.39 3.64
N ILE A 106 -17.41 -2.98 4.58
CA ILE A 106 -16.90 -3.95 5.55
C ILE A 106 -17.67 -5.25 5.36
N PHE A 107 -16.96 -6.35 5.16
CA PHE A 107 -17.48 -7.70 5.13
C PHE A 107 -17.03 -8.40 6.42
N LYS A 108 -17.98 -8.92 7.20
CA LYS A 108 -17.70 -9.59 8.47
C LYS A 108 -17.71 -11.10 8.26
N HIS A 109 -16.74 -11.78 8.85
CA HIS A 109 -16.62 -13.23 8.86
C HIS A 109 -16.63 -13.76 10.29
N GLY A 110 -16.95 -15.04 10.46
CA GLY A 110 -16.95 -15.69 11.78
C GLY A 110 -15.57 -16.06 12.31
N ASP A 111 -14.55 -15.97 11.46
CA ASP A 111 -13.16 -16.29 11.77
C ASP A 111 -12.21 -15.43 10.91
N VAL A 112 -10.90 -15.52 11.16
CA VAL A 112 -9.85 -14.84 10.42
C VAL A 112 -9.89 -15.24 8.94
N VAL A 113 -9.92 -14.24 8.06
CA VAL A 113 -9.78 -14.45 6.62
C VAL A 113 -8.29 -14.48 6.30
N SER A 114 -7.78 -15.61 5.84
CA SER A 114 -6.35 -15.81 5.62
C SER A 114 -5.82 -15.23 4.30
N SER A 115 -6.68 -15.04 3.30
CA SER A 115 -6.28 -14.49 2.00
C SER A 115 -7.47 -13.88 1.25
N VAL A 116 -7.17 -12.96 0.33
CA VAL A 116 -8.11 -12.35 -0.63
C VAL A 116 -7.50 -12.33 -2.03
N VAL A 117 -8.34 -12.51 -3.05
CA VAL A 117 -7.97 -12.63 -4.48
C VAL A 117 -8.91 -11.86 -5.39
#